data_AF-A0A497LC82-F1
#
_entry.id   AF-A0A497LC82-F1
#
_cell.length_a   1.000
_cell.length_b   1.000
_cell.length_c   1.000
_cell.angle_alpha   90.00
_cell.angle_beta   90.00
_cell.angle_gamma   90.00
#
_symmetry.space_group_name_H-M   'P 1'
#
loop_
_entity.id
_entity.type
_entity.pdbx_description
1 polymer ?
#
loop_
_entity_poly.entity_id
_entity_poly.type
_entity_poly.pdbx_seq_one_letter_code
_entity_poly.pdbx_strand_id
1 'polypeptide(L)'
;MQAEVLLDMMLAASYLLASVACFSISSRIRGSLLSRKFLALGAVWLFGLASTALTLVLRLPWISVIPRTGLLDLVIRFLKFYAPVVLASLLLVSIAMTYSGYVRRA
;
A
#
# COMPACT_ATOMS: atom_id res chain seq x y z
N MET A 1 11.78 5.92 20.12
CA MET A 1 11.36 4.53 19.85
C MET A 1 9.84 4.34 19.90
N GLN A 2 9.13 4.78 20.97
CA GLN A 2 7.66 4.64 21.06
C GLN A 2 6.87 5.40 19.97
N ALA A 3 7.26 6.64 19.66
CA ALA A 3 6.59 7.44 18.62
C ALA A 3 6.66 6.81 17.22
N GLU A 4 7.77 6.15 16.89
CA GLU A 4 7.92 5.46 15.60
C GLU A 4 7.03 4.22 15.50
N VAL A 5 6.88 3.47 16.59
CA VAL A 5 5.99 2.30 16.63
C VAL A 5 4.54 2.73 16.49
N LEU A 6 4.15 3.84 17.13
CA LEU A 6 2.81 4.42 16.97
C LEU A 6 2.53 4.83 15.52
N LEU A 7 3.47 5.53 14.89
CA LEU A 7 3.40 5.90 13.48
C LEU A 7 3.25 4.65 12.60
N ASP A 8 4.06 3.61 12.86
CA ASP A 8 4.02 2.35 12.11
C ASP A 8 2.67 1.64 12.23
N MET A 9 2.05 1.67 13.41
CA MET A 9 0.72 1.12 13.67
C MET A 9 -0.39 1.93 12.97
N MET A 10 -0.32 3.26 13.00
CA MET A 10 -1.26 4.12 12.26
C MET A 10 -1.15 3.89 10.75
N LEU A 11 0.07 3.73 10.25
CA LEU A 11 0.34 3.44 8.84
C LEU A 11 -0.23 2.07 8.43
N ALA A 12 -0.01 1.04 9.25
CA ALA A 12 -0.59 -0.28 9.02
C ALA A 12 -2.13 -0.25 9.01
N ALA A 13 -2.75 0.46 9.95
CA ALA A 13 -4.20 0.64 10.00
C ALA A 13 -4.72 1.36 8.74
N SER A 14 -4.03 2.41 8.29
CA SER A 14 -4.39 3.14 7.07
C SER A 14 -4.33 2.25 5.82
N TYR A 15 -3.30 1.40 5.69
CA TYR A 15 -3.19 0.45 4.59
C TYR A 15 -4.24 -0.65 4.65
N LEU A 16 -4.60 -1.11 5.84
CA LEU A 16 -5.66 -2.09 6.02
C LEU A 16 -7.01 -1.52 5.56
N LEU A 17 -7.35 -0.32 6.03
CA LEU A 17 -8.56 0.39 5.62
C LEU A 17 -8.60 0.64 4.11
N ALA A 18 -7.49 1.10 3.52
CA ALA A 18 -7.39 1.34 2.09
C ALA A 18 -7.54 0.03 1.28
N SER A 19 -6.92 -1.07 1.73
CA SER A 19 -7.06 -2.39 1.11
C SER A 19 -8.50 -2.88 1.14
N VAL A 20 -9.14 -2.82 2.32
CA VAL A 20 -10.54 -3.24 2.51
C VAL A 20 -11.48 -2.40 1.64
N ALA A 21 -11.27 -1.08 1.57
CA ALA A 21 -12.06 -0.21 0.71
C ALA A 21 -11.91 -0.59 -0.78
N CYS A 22 -10.68 -0.83 -1.24
CA CYS A 22 -10.41 -1.22 -2.62
C CYS A 22 -11.06 -2.58 -2.97
N PHE A 23 -10.97 -3.57 -2.09
CA PHE A 23 -11.59 -4.88 -2.30
C PHE A 23 -13.12 -4.82 -2.24
N SER A 24 -13.68 -4.01 -1.34
CA SER A 24 -15.12 -3.79 -1.23
C SER A 24 -15.70 -3.12 -2.48
N ILE A 25 -15.01 -2.13 -3.04
CA ILE A 25 -15.40 -1.51 -4.31
C ILE A 25 -15.28 -2.54 -5.44
N SER A 26 -14.13 -3.22 -5.53
CA SER A 26 -13.88 -4.19 -6.61
C SER A 26 -14.89 -5.34 -6.65
N SER A 27 -15.34 -5.83 -5.48
CA SER A 27 -16.33 -6.90 -5.39
C SER A 27 -17.71 -6.46 -5.93
N ARG A 28 -18.06 -5.18 -5.79
CA ARG A 28 -19.31 -4.60 -6.31
C ARG A 28 -19.31 -4.36 -7.82
N ILE A 29 -18.15 -4.05 -8.41
CA ILE A 29 -18.00 -3.80 -9.86
C ILE A 29 -17.42 -5.00 -10.62
N ARG A 30 -17.51 -6.21 -10.05
CA ARG A 30 -16.99 -7.46 -10.63
C ARG A 30 -17.40 -7.61 -12.09
N GLY A 31 -16.42 -7.85 -12.96
CA GLY A 31 -16.60 -7.96 -14.42
C GLY A 31 -16.24 -6.71 -15.23
N SER A 32 -16.10 -5.54 -14.59
CA SER A 32 -15.63 -4.31 -15.24
C SER A 32 -14.10 -4.23 -15.29
N LEU A 33 -13.55 -3.55 -16.30
CA LEU A 33 -12.12 -3.21 -16.39
C LEU A 33 -11.63 -2.47 -15.13
N LEU A 34 -12.52 -1.68 -14.50
CA LEU A 34 -12.26 -0.98 -13.24
C LEU A 34 -12.08 -1.95 -12.05
N SER A 35 -12.77 -3.09 -12.02
CA SER A 35 -12.63 -4.09 -10.96
C SER A 35 -11.19 -4.60 -10.84
N ARG A 36 -10.53 -4.85 -11.98
CA ARG A 36 -9.12 -5.26 -12.04
C ARG A 36 -8.19 -4.15 -11.54
N LYS A 37 -8.49 -2.88 -11.85
CA LYS A 37 -7.68 -1.74 -11.38
C LYS A 37 -7.82 -1.52 -9.86
N PHE A 38 -9.03 -1.67 -9.32
CA PHE A 38 -9.25 -1.64 -7.87
C PHE A 38 -8.66 -2.85 -7.14
N LEU A 39 -8.63 -4.04 -7.76
CA LEU A 39 -7.87 -5.19 -7.21
C LEU A 39 -6.38 -4.90 -7.14
N ALA A 40 -5.80 -4.36 -8.23
CA ALA A 40 -4.40 -3.97 -8.26
C ALA A 40 -4.09 -2.89 -7.20
N LEU A 41 -4.99 -1.91 -7.03
CA LEU A 41 -4.86 -0.88 -6.02
C LEU A 41 -4.89 -1.47 -4.61
N GLY A 42 -5.82 -2.40 -4.34
CA GLY A 42 -5.87 -3.15 -3.08
C GLY A 42 -4.61 -3.97 -2.82
N ALA A 43 -4.05 -4.62 -3.84
CA ALA A 43 -2.80 -5.38 -3.73
C ALA A 43 -1.60 -4.47 -3.40
N VAL A 44 -1.54 -3.26 -3.95
CA VAL A 44 -0.50 -2.27 -3.61
C VAL A 44 -0.59 -1.85 -2.14
N TRP A 45 -1.80 -1.61 -1.63
CA TRP A 45 -1.99 -1.30 -0.21
C TRP A 45 -1.66 -2.49 0.70
N LEU A 46 -1.98 -3.73 0.28
CA LEU A 46 -1.54 -4.94 0.98
C LEU A 46 -0.02 -5.08 1.00
N PHE A 47 0.67 -4.70 -0.08
CA PHE A 47 2.14 -4.67 -0.11
C PHE A 47 2.70 -3.64 0.89
N GLY A 48 2.09 -2.46 0.96
CA GLY A 48 2.37 -1.47 2.00
C GLY A 48 2.16 -2.05 3.41
N LEU A 49 1.06 -2.77 3.62
CA LEU A 49 0.77 -3.42 4.90
C LEU A 49 1.81 -4.50 5.23
N ALA A 50 2.14 -5.37 4.29
CA ALA A 50 3.13 -6.43 4.48
C ALA A 50 4.52 -5.86 4.83
N SER A 51 4.94 -4.78 4.16
CA SER A 51 6.21 -4.11 4.48
C SER A 51 6.19 -3.40 5.84
N THR A 52 5.07 -2.78 6.24
CA THR A 52 4.91 -2.25 7.61
C THR A 52 4.97 -3.34 8.67
N ALA A 53 4.29 -4.47 8.43
CA ALA A 53 4.27 -5.61 9.34
C ALA A 53 5.66 -6.24 9.46
N LEU A 54 6.38 -6.40 8.34
CA LEU A 54 7.76 -6.88 8.34
C LEU A 54 8.67 -5.96 9.17
N THR A 55 8.50 -4.63 9.06
CA THR A 55 9.27 -3.66 9.86
C THR A 55 9.01 -3.81 11.36
N LEU A 56 7.74 -4.03 11.75
CA LEU A 56 7.34 -4.29 13.13
C LEU A 56 7.90 -5.62 13.65
N VAL A 57 7.88 -6.67 12.84
CA VAL A 57 8.44 -7.98 13.17
C VAL A 57 9.96 -7.89 13.35
N LEU A 58 10.66 -7.18 12.47
CA LEU A 58 12.11 -6.93 12.58
C LEU A 58 12.50 -6.02 13.76
N ARG A 59 11.53 -5.42 14.47
CA ARG A 59 11.76 -4.68 15.73
C ARG A 59 11.58 -5.56 16.97
N LEU A 60 11.12 -6.81 16.83
CA LEU A 60 10.95 -7.72 17.95
C LEU A 60 12.33 -8.11 18.54
N PRO A 61 12.45 -8.14 19.89
CA PRO A 61 13.74 -8.37 20.56
C PRO A 61 14.35 -9.75 20.28
N TRP A 62 13.57 -10.69 19.74
CA TRP A 62 14.03 -12.04 19.41
C TRP A 62 14.65 -12.15 18.00
N ILE A 63 14.50 -11.11 17.16
CA ILE A 63 14.94 -11.09 15.74
C ILE A 63 16.12 -10.11 15.55
N SER A 64 16.76 -9.69 16.65
CA SER A 64 17.84 -8.69 16.69
C SER A 64 19.17 -9.11 16.04
N VAL A 65 19.19 -10.17 15.25
CA VAL A 65 20.38 -10.74 14.60
C VAL A 65 20.76 -9.98 13.32
N ILE A 66 19.84 -9.17 12.75
CA ILE A 66 20.09 -8.45 11.50
C ILE A 66 20.70 -7.07 11.82
N PRO A 67 21.97 -6.80 11.45
CA PRO A 67 22.59 -5.50 11.66
C PRO A 67 21.84 -4.44 10.85
N ARG A 68 21.23 -3.47 11.54
CA ARG A 68 20.61 -2.31 10.91
C ARG A 68 21.69 -1.34 10.44
N THR A 69 22.05 -1.43 9.17
CA THR A 69 22.84 -0.37 8.51
C THR A 69 21.91 0.76 8.10
N GLY A 70 22.41 2.00 8.06
CA GLY A 70 21.60 3.17 7.69
C GLY A 70 20.95 3.07 6.29
N LEU A 71 21.59 2.35 5.36
CA LEU A 71 21.04 2.03 4.04
C LEU A 71 19.81 1.12 4.11
N LEU A 72 19.84 0.11 4.98
CA LEU A 72 18.74 -0.85 5.14
C LEU A 72 17.49 -0.15 5.68
N ASP A 73 17.66 0.77 6.64
CA ASP A 73 16.57 1.59 7.17
C ASP A 73 15.98 2.53 6.10
N LEU A 74 16.82 3.09 5.22
CA LEU A 74 16.36 3.93 4.10
C LEU A 74 15.52 3.12 3.10
N VAL A 75 16.00 1.93 2.74
CA VAL A 75 15.29 1.01 1.82
C VAL A 75 13.97 0.56 2.44
N ILE A 76 13.94 0.23 3.73
CA ILE A 76 12.69 -0.14 4.43
C ILE A 76 11.70 1.02 4.43
N ARG A 77 12.15 2.25 4.73
CA ARG A 77 11.28 3.45 4.67
C ARG A 77 10.74 3.69 3.25
N PHE A 78 11.59 3.53 2.24
CA PHE A 78 11.18 3.65 0.84
C PHE A 78 10.11 2.62 0.47
N LEU A 79 10.37 1.35 0.80
CA LEU A 79 9.47 0.24 0.47
C LEU A 79 8.14 0.32 1.22
N LYS A 80 8.18 0.84 2.45
CA LYS A 80 7.02 0.94 3.35
C LYS A 80 6.09 2.09 3.01
N PHE A 81 6.62 3.24 2.58
CA PHE A 81 5.82 4.45 2.39
C PHE A 81 5.81 4.93 0.95
N TYR A 82 6.99 5.10 0.35
CA TYR A 82 7.10 5.72 -0.97
C TYR A 82 6.64 4.78 -2.09
N ALA A 83 7.05 3.50 -2.06
CA ALA A 83 6.66 2.55 -3.09
C ALA A 83 5.13 2.35 -3.19
N PRO A 84 4.39 2.12 -2.08
CA PRO A 84 2.93 1.98 -2.14
C PRO A 84 2.25 3.25 -2.66
N VAL A 85 2.70 4.42 -2.23
CA VAL A 85 2.14 5.72 -2.64
C VAL A 85 2.36 5.99 -4.14
N VAL A 86 3.57 5.73 -4.65
CA VAL A 86 3.88 5.91 -6.07
C VAL A 86 3.07 4.95 -6.94
N LEU A 87 3.02 3.68 -6.56
CA LEU A 87 2.23 2.66 -7.28
C LEU A 87 0.74 2.98 -7.26
N ALA A 88 0.22 3.42 -6.10
CA ALA A 88 -1.18 3.83 -5.98
C ALA A 88 -1.49 5.04 -6.85
N SER A 89 -0.60 6.03 -6.90
CA SER A 89 -0.75 7.22 -7.75
C SER A 89 -0.80 6.86 -9.23
N LEU A 90 0.09 5.97 -9.69
CA LEU A 90 0.08 5.47 -11.07
C LEU A 90 -1.22 4.75 -11.42
N LEU A 91 -1.74 3.92 -10.50
CA LEU A 91 -3.01 3.22 -10.69
C LEU A 91 -4.20 4.19 -10.71
N LEU A 92 -4.20 5.21 -9.85
CA LEU A 92 -5.22 6.26 -9.84
C LEU A 92 -5.22 7.06 -11.14
N VAL A 93 -4.05 7.43 -11.66
CA VAL A 93 -3.91 8.09 -12.96
C VAL A 93 -4.44 7.19 -14.08
N SER A 94 -4.13 5.89 -14.05
CA SER A 94 -4.67 4.92 -15.00
C SER A 94 -6.20 4.80 -14.94
N ILE A 95 -6.78 4.85 -13.73
CA ILE A 95 -8.24 4.87 -13.52
C ILE A 95 -8.84 6.16 -14.10
N ALA A 96 -8.26 7.32 -13.78
CA ALA A 96 -8.71 8.62 -14.24
C ALA A 96 -8.67 8.74 -15.77
N MET A 97 -7.59 8.30 -16.42
CA MET A 97 -7.48 8.28 -17.87
C MET A 97 -8.57 7.41 -18.52
N THR A 98 -8.88 6.26 -17.91
CA THR A 98 -9.95 5.38 -18.42
C THR A 98 -11.30 6.09 -18.35
N TYR A 99 -11.62 6.70 -17.20
CA TYR A 99 -12.86 7.46 -17.04
C TYR A 99 -12.94 8.66 -18.00
N SER A 100 -11.86 9.43 -18.17
CA SER A 100 -11.83 10.56 -19.10
C SER A 100 -12.06 10.14 -20.55
N GLY A 101 -11.55 8.97 -20.94
CA GLY A 101 -11.76 8.40 -22.28
C GLY A 101 -13.19 7.93 -22.51
N TYR A 102 -13.87 7.44 -21.47
CA TYR A 102 -15.30 7.08 -21.54
C TYR A 102 -16.18 8.33 -21.64
N VAL A 103 -15.93 9.36 -20.81
CA VAL A 103 -16.70 10.63 -20.84
C VAL A 103 -16.56 11.34 -22.17
N ARG A 104 -15.40 11.25 -22.83
CA ARG A 104 -15.17 11.89 -24.14
C ARG A 104 -15.87 11.18 -25.31
N ARG A 105 -16.40 9.96 -25.10
CA ARG A 105 -17.08 9.15 -26.14
C ARG A 105 -18.57 8.96 -25.88
N ALA A 106 -19.08 9.44 -24.75
CA ALA A 106 -20.51 9.49 -24.42
C ALA A 106 -21.08 10.85 -24.86
#